data_AF-W1F6C2-F1
#
_entry.id   AF-W1F6C2-F1
#
_cell.length_a   1.000
_cell.length_b   1.000
_cell.length_c   1.000
_cell.angle_alpha   90.00
_cell.angle_beta   90.00
_cell.angle_gamma   90.00
#
_symmetry.space_group_name_H-M   'P 1'
#
loop_
_entity.id
_entity.type
_entity.pdbx_description
1 polymer ?
#
loop_
_entity_poly.entity_id
_entity_poly.type
_entity_poly.pdbx_seq_one_letter_code
_entity_poly.pdbx_strand_id
1 'polypeptide(L)'
;MLNKIEILLKEIGEHSLAYSNYSLIDKEGNSIKNFNRYVNKLHGMDSSFENFELYALFNSFILGCSIMFDKAIVKNILPIFDNGSNHDKWIVFQAALENGVKYVNKELFHVSHSWY
;
A
#
# COMPACT_ATOMS: atom_id res chain seq x y z
N MET A 1 -11.41 18.15 -2.84
CA MET A 1 -10.97 16.84 -2.33
C MET A 1 -10.17 16.18 -3.45
N LEU A 2 -8.95 15.73 -3.20
CA LEU A 2 -8.16 15.02 -4.22
C LEU A 2 -8.89 13.70 -4.55
N ASN A 3 -9.13 13.42 -5.83
CA ASN A 3 -9.73 12.15 -6.22
C ASN A 3 -8.65 11.06 -6.20
N LYS A 4 -8.63 10.25 -5.12
CA LYS A 4 -7.66 9.17 -4.92
C LYS A 4 -7.55 8.24 -6.12
N ILE A 5 -8.68 7.85 -6.70
CA ILE A 5 -8.73 6.89 -7.80
C ILE A 5 -8.06 7.48 -9.05
N GLU A 6 -8.45 8.70 -9.44
CA GLU A 6 -7.85 9.39 -10.60
C GLU A 6 -6.34 9.57 -10.43
N ILE A 7 -5.89 9.92 -9.22
CA ILE A 7 -4.46 10.11 -8.94
C ILE A 7 -3.72 8.78 -9.03
N LEU A 8 -4.19 7.73 -8.37
CA LEU A 8 -3.53 6.41 -8.45
C LEU A 8 -3.52 5.87 -9.88
N LEU A 9 -4.61 6.05 -10.63
CA LEU A 9 -4.71 5.64 -12.03
C LEU A 9 -3.72 6.38 -12.92
N LYS A 10 -3.48 7.66 -12.65
CA LYS A 10 -2.48 8.46 -13.38
C LYS A 10 -1.04 8.07 -13.01
N GLU A 11 -0.79 7.76 -11.74
CA GLU A 11 0.56 7.57 -11.19
C GLU A 11 1.06 6.12 -11.30
N ILE A 12 0.16 5.13 -11.45
CA ILE A 12 0.55 3.71 -11.53
C ILE A 12 1.47 3.42 -12.71
N GLY A 13 1.28 4.10 -13.85
CA GLY A 13 2.13 3.93 -15.04
C GLY A 13 2.13 2.48 -15.51
N GLU A 14 3.33 1.91 -15.68
CA GLU A 14 3.52 0.51 -16.11
C GLU A 14 3.60 -0.49 -14.94
N HIS A 15 3.52 -0.02 -13.69
CA HIS A 15 3.64 -0.87 -12.51
C HIS A 15 2.39 -1.72 -12.30
N SER A 16 2.56 -2.89 -11.71
CA SER A 16 1.44 -3.77 -11.39
C SER A 16 0.59 -3.27 -10.22
N LEU A 17 1.15 -2.42 -9.35
CA LEU A 17 0.45 -1.85 -8.21
C LEU A 17 0.98 -0.45 -7.88
N ALA A 18 0.10 0.46 -7.50
CA ALA A 18 0.44 1.74 -6.89
C ALA A 18 -0.20 1.85 -5.50
N TYR A 19 0.50 2.46 -4.57
CA TYR A 19 -0.03 2.75 -3.24
C TYR A 19 0.31 4.16 -2.79
N SER A 20 -0.60 4.80 -2.06
CA SER A 20 -0.43 6.19 -1.63
C SER A 20 0.02 6.33 -0.18
N ASN A 21 0.55 7.51 0.13
CA ASN A 21 0.69 7.98 1.50
C ASN A 21 -0.69 8.19 2.16
N TYR A 22 -0.69 8.32 3.49
CA TYR A 22 -1.87 8.57 4.31
C TYR A 22 -1.54 9.46 5.51
N SER A 23 -2.58 10.07 6.08
CA SER A 23 -2.48 10.72 7.40
C SER A 23 -3.18 9.90 8.47
N LEU A 24 -2.66 9.97 9.69
CA LEU A 24 -3.29 9.37 10.86
C LEU A 24 -4.25 10.36 11.50
N ILE A 25 -5.44 9.88 11.83
CA ILE A 25 -6.47 10.65 12.53
C ILE A 25 -6.86 9.97 13.85
N ASP A 26 -7.24 10.75 14.84
CA ASP A 26 -7.84 10.24 16.07
C ASP A 26 -9.32 9.86 15.87
N LYS A 27 -9.98 9.41 16.95
CA LYS A 27 -11.40 9.04 16.95
C LYS A 27 -12.36 10.21 16.63
N GLU A 28 -11.89 11.44 16.80
CA GLU A 28 -12.62 12.69 16.56
C GLU A 28 -12.34 13.25 15.15
N GLY A 29 -11.46 12.58 14.38
CA GLY A 29 -11.07 12.98 13.03
C GLY A 29 -9.92 14.00 12.97
N ASN A 30 -9.29 14.32 14.10
CA ASN A 30 -8.17 15.26 14.11
C ASN A 30 -6.87 14.58 13.71
N SER A 31 -6.05 15.28 12.91
CA SER A 31 -4.74 14.77 12.49
C SER A 31 -3.77 14.57 13.66
N ILE A 32 -3.17 13.39 13.74
CA ILE A 32 -2.16 13.05 14.74
C ILE A 32 -0.78 13.54 14.25
N LYS A 33 -0.23 14.55 14.92
CA LYS A 33 1.05 15.21 14.52
C LYS A 33 2.29 14.32 14.65
N ASN A 34 2.25 13.27 15.46
CA ASN A 34 3.37 12.35 15.68
C ASN A 34 3.33 11.11 14.76
N PHE A 35 2.95 11.32 13.49
CA PHE A 35 2.77 10.27 12.47
C PHE A 35 3.91 9.24 12.42
N ASN A 36 5.16 9.72 12.40
CA ASN A 36 6.36 8.90 12.28
C ASN A 36 6.57 7.88 13.41
N ARG A 37 5.90 8.03 14.56
CA ARG A 37 6.00 7.05 15.67
C ARG A 37 5.16 5.80 15.43
N TYR A 38 4.13 5.89 14.59
CA TYR A 38 3.11 4.86 14.40
C TYR A 38 3.18 4.19 13.04
N VAL A 39 3.99 4.75 12.13
CA VAL A 39 4.09 4.30 10.75
C VAL A 39 5.31 3.39 10.61
N ASN A 40 5.14 2.32 9.84
CA ASN A 40 6.23 1.39 9.57
C ASN A 40 7.40 2.14 8.89
N LYS A 41 8.64 1.88 9.33
CA LYS A 41 9.85 2.52 8.79
C LYS A 41 10.08 2.24 7.29
N LEU A 42 9.47 1.18 6.76
CA LEU A 42 9.49 0.82 5.34
C LEU A 42 8.45 1.58 4.51
N HIS A 43 7.56 2.36 5.13
CA HIS A 43 6.57 3.15 4.41
C HIS A 43 7.23 4.13 3.45
N GLY A 44 6.77 4.12 2.20
CA GLY A 44 7.35 4.90 1.11
C GLY A 44 8.40 4.15 0.29
N MET A 45 8.76 2.92 0.67
CA MET A 45 9.58 2.02 -0.15
C MET A 45 8.76 1.46 -1.32
N ASP A 46 9.37 1.33 -2.49
CA ASP A 46 8.74 0.77 -3.70
C ASP A 46 9.76 -0.02 -4.54
N SER A 47 9.37 -0.48 -5.74
CA SER A 47 10.23 -1.32 -6.59
C SER A 47 11.48 -0.62 -7.14
N SER A 48 11.69 0.68 -6.86
CA SER A 48 12.97 1.33 -7.14
C SER A 48 14.09 0.91 -6.18
N PHE A 49 13.75 0.27 -5.06
CA PHE A 49 14.71 -0.25 -4.09
C PHE A 49 15.16 -1.67 -4.44
N GLU A 50 16.45 -1.96 -4.25
CA GLU A 50 17.00 -3.29 -4.48
C GLU A 50 16.37 -4.34 -3.56
N ASN A 51 16.03 -5.50 -4.13
CA ASN A 51 15.41 -6.63 -3.45
C ASN A 51 14.03 -6.31 -2.80
N PHE A 52 13.28 -5.33 -3.34
CA PHE A 52 11.98 -4.93 -2.82
C PHE A 52 11.01 -6.11 -2.62
N GLU A 53 11.05 -7.12 -3.49
CA GLU A 53 10.26 -8.34 -3.39
C GLU A 53 10.51 -9.13 -2.11
N LEU A 54 11.74 -9.14 -1.59
CA LEU A 54 12.05 -9.75 -0.29
C LEU A 54 11.44 -8.94 0.85
N TYR A 55 11.51 -7.61 0.78
CA TYR A 55 10.85 -6.75 1.77
C TYR A 55 9.34 -6.95 1.77
N ALA A 56 8.72 -7.01 0.59
CA ALA A 56 7.30 -7.30 0.41
C ALA A 56 6.90 -8.70 0.92
N LEU A 57 7.75 -9.71 0.75
CA LEU A 57 7.50 -11.08 1.23
C LEU A 57 7.51 -11.15 2.76
N PHE A 58 8.51 -10.54 3.40
CA PHE A 58 8.75 -10.69 4.84
C PHE A 58 8.05 -9.63 5.70
N ASN A 59 7.64 -8.50 5.15
CA ASN A 59 7.06 -7.38 5.91
C ASN A 59 5.67 -7.00 5.41
N SER A 60 4.82 -6.58 6.34
CA SER A 60 3.49 -6.05 6.06
C SER A 60 3.48 -4.55 6.35
N PHE A 61 3.87 -3.73 5.37
CA PHE A 61 3.98 -2.27 5.53
C PHE A 61 3.13 -1.45 4.56
N ILE A 62 2.53 -2.08 3.54
CA ILE A 62 1.57 -1.47 2.62
C ILE A 62 0.17 -1.93 3.03
N LEU A 63 -0.75 -0.98 3.18
CA LEU A 63 -2.13 -1.22 3.61
C LEU A 63 -3.03 -1.45 2.40
N GLY A 64 -3.92 -2.44 2.42
CA GLY A 64 -4.84 -2.69 1.31
C GLY A 64 -5.74 -1.50 0.98
N CYS A 65 -6.11 -0.70 1.98
CA CYS A 65 -6.87 0.51 1.75
C CYS A 65 -6.08 1.61 1.01
N SER A 66 -4.76 1.47 0.78
CA SER A 66 -3.94 2.42 0.03
C SER A 66 -3.68 2.03 -1.43
N ILE A 67 -3.98 0.78 -1.82
CA ILE A 67 -3.54 0.22 -3.10
C ILE A 67 -4.55 0.41 -4.25
N MET A 68 -4.01 0.46 -5.46
CA MET A 68 -4.67 0.19 -6.74
C MET A 68 -3.74 -0.74 -7.53
N PHE A 69 -4.28 -1.73 -8.24
CA PHE A 69 -3.45 -2.68 -8.99
C PHE A 69 -4.05 -3.04 -10.34
N ASP A 70 -3.19 -3.48 -11.26
CA ASP A 70 -3.57 -3.93 -12.59
C ASP A 70 -4.32 -5.26 -12.53
N LYS A 71 -5.43 -5.37 -13.25
CA LYS A 71 -6.25 -6.59 -13.30
C LYS A 71 -5.45 -7.84 -13.72
N ALA A 72 -4.36 -7.69 -14.46
CA ALA A 72 -3.50 -8.78 -14.90
C ALA A 72 -2.95 -9.63 -13.73
N ILE A 73 -2.75 -9.06 -12.54
CA ILE A 73 -2.25 -9.81 -11.38
C ILE A 73 -3.33 -10.67 -10.71
N VAL A 74 -4.61 -10.48 -11.05
CA VAL A 74 -5.75 -11.24 -10.45
C VAL A 74 -5.55 -12.75 -10.61
N LYS A 75 -4.99 -13.19 -11.74
CA LYS A 75 -4.70 -14.60 -12.02
C LYS A 75 -3.66 -15.21 -11.06
N ASN A 76 -2.82 -14.37 -10.45
CA ASN A 76 -1.73 -14.78 -9.55
C ASN A 76 -2.13 -14.68 -8.07
N ILE A 77 -3.01 -13.74 -7.73
CA ILE A 77 -3.45 -13.52 -6.34
C ILE A 77 -4.64 -14.41 -5.94
N LEU A 78 -5.34 -15.01 -6.92
CA LEU A 78 -6.48 -15.88 -6.67
C LEU A 78 -6.09 -17.37 -6.61
N PRO A 79 -6.75 -18.16 -5.73
CA PRO A 79 -7.70 -17.70 -4.71
C PRO A 79 -6.99 -16.97 -3.56
N ILE A 80 -7.65 -15.97 -2.98
CA ILE A 80 -7.15 -15.33 -1.75
C ILE A 80 -7.45 -16.30 -0.60
N PHE A 81 -6.40 -16.88 -0.02
CA PHE A 81 -6.52 -17.77 1.12
C PHE A 81 -6.62 -16.97 2.42
N ASP A 82 -7.79 -16.98 3.06
CA ASP A 82 -8.00 -16.39 4.38
C ASP A 82 -7.59 -17.36 5.49
N ASN A 83 -6.28 -17.58 5.61
CA ASN A 83 -5.67 -18.50 6.58
C ASN A 83 -5.02 -17.77 7.77
N GLY A 84 -5.44 -16.52 8.03
CA GLY A 84 -4.84 -15.64 9.04
C GLY A 84 -3.57 -14.91 8.59
N SER A 85 -3.12 -15.10 7.33
CA SER A 85 -2.08 -14.26 6.74
C SER A 85 -2.67 -12.97 6.17
N ASN A 86 -1.88 -11.88 6.21
CA ASN A 86 -2.31 -10.61 5.64
C ASN A 86 -2.39 -10.72 4.10
N HIS A 87 -3.61 -10.71 3.55
CA HIS A 87 -3.86 -10.77 2.12
C HIS A 87 -3.29 -9.55 1.36
N ASP A 88 -3.22 -8.38 1.99
CA ASP A 88 -2.62 -7.19 1.38
C ASP A 88 -1.16 -7.44 1.04
N LYS A 89 -0.42 -8.06 1.98
CA LYS A 89 0.98 -8.42 1.79
C LYS A 89 1.15 -9.38 0.61
N TRP A 90 0.26 -10.37 0.48
CA TRP A 90 0.30 -11.31 -0.64
C TRP A 90 0.12 -10.61 -1.99
N ILE A 91 -0.87 -9.71 -2.09
CA ILE A 91 -1.12 -8.94 -3.30
C ILE A 91 0.09 -8.07 -3.67
N VAL A 92 0.69 -7.40 -2.68
CA VAL A 92 1.88 -6.57 -2.86
C VAL A 92 3.08 -7.40 -3.31
N PHE A 93 3.30 -8.57 -2.72
CA PHE A 93 4.36 -9.48 -3.13
C PHE A 93 4.17 -9.95 -4.57
N GLN A 94 2.94 -10.33 -4.95
CA GLN A 94 2.65 -10.71 -6.34
C GLN A 94 2.89 -9.56 -7.32
N ALA A 95 2.50 -8.33 -6.98
CA ALA A 95 2.80 -7.17 -7.80
C ALA A 95 4.32 -6.89 -7.90
N ALA A 96 5.07 -7.10 -6.82
CA ALA A 96 6.52 -6.92 -6.80
C ALA A 96 7.26 -7.88 -7.75
N LEU A 97 6.74 -9.10 -7.95
CA LEU A 97 7.31 -10.09 -8.87
C LEU A 97 6.97 -9.85 -10.35
N GLU A 98 5.97 -9.01 -10.64
CA GLU A 98 5.51 -8.71 -11.99
C GLU A 98 6.16 -7.40 -12.49
N ASN A 99 5.39 -6.33 -12.71
CA ASN A 99 5.92 -5.03 -13.14
C ASN A 99 6.23 -4.08 -11.96
N GLY A 100 6.28 -4.62 -10.75
CA GLY A 100 6.65 -3.89 -9.56
C GLY A 100 5.53 -3.06 -8.93
N VAL A 101 5.93 -2.33 -7.88
CA VAL A 101 5.10 -1.50 -7.04
C VAL A 101 5.58 -0.05 -7.11
N LYS A 102 4.64 0.90 -7.18
CA LYS A 102 4.90 2.34 -7.17
C LYS A 102 4.42 2.98 -5.88
N TYR A 103 5.28 3.74 -5.21
CA TYR A 103 4.85 4.63 -4.13
C TYR A 103 4.44 6.00 -4.67
N VAL A 104 3.27 6.47 -4.24
CA VAL A 104 2.72 7.79 -4.56
C VAL A 104 2.75 8.65 -3.29
N ASN A 105 3.71 9.57 -3.21
CA ASN A 105 3.90 10.47 -2.07
C ASN A 105 2.85 11.60 -2.03
N LYS A 106 1.58 11.22 -1.91
CA LYS A 106 0.42 12.11 -1.72
C LYS A 106 -0.47 11.49 -0.66
N GLU A 107 -0.90 12.29 0.30
CA GLU A 107 -1.87 11.85 1.31
C GLU A 107 -3.26 11.76 0.66
N LEU A 108 -3.70 10.54 0.33
CA LEU A 108 -4.96 10.32 -0.39
C LEU A 108 -6.06 9.69 0.46
N PHE A 109 -5.77 9.34 1.71
CA PHE A 109 -6.75 8.80 2.66
C PHE A 109 -6.29 8.99 4.12
N HIS A 110 -7.21 8.75 5.05
CA HIS A 110 -6.98 8.82 6.48
C HIS A 110 -7.08 7.43 7.12
N VAL A 111 -6.16 7.12 8.02
CA VAL A 111 -6.20 5.91 8.87
C VAL A 111 -6.52 6.32 10.29
N SER A 112 -7.55 5.71 10.87
CA SER A 112 -7.87 5.96 12.28
C SER A 112 -6.95 5.15 13.18
N HIS A 113 -6.32 5.82 14.16
CA HIS A 113 -5.47 5.17 15.16
C HIS A 113 -6.27 4.41 16.24
N SER A 114 -7.60 4.34 16.12
CA SER A 114 -8.49 3.60 17.02
C SER A 114 -8.33 2.07 16.96
N TRP A 115 -7.47 1.56 16.07
CA TRP A 115 -7.32 0.14 15.74
C TRP A 115 -5.98 -0.48 16.21
N TYR A 116 -5.27 0.21 17.12
CA TYR A 116 -4.08 -0.31 17.80
C TYR A 116 -4.17 -0.08 19.32
#